data_AF-A0A7S0Y3W6-F1
#
_entry.id   AF-A0A7S0Y3W6-F1
#
_cell.length_a   1.000
_cell.length_b   1.000
_cell.length_c   1.000
_cell.angle_alpha   90.00
_cell.angle_beta   90.00
_cell.angle_gamma   90.00
#
_symmetry.space_group_name_H-M   'P 1'
#
loop_
_entity.id
_entity.type
_entity.pdbx_description
1 polymer ?
#
loop_
_entity_poly.entity_id
_entity_poly.type
_entity_poly.pdbx_seq_one_letter_code
_entity_poly.pdbx_strand_id
1 'polypeptide(L)'
;QDDDPYTATCKDGCRVNVTIEGRTASGEVFLPNTTFTDMSVGSRQLPQAVEDGFELVRRGQEVRILVQASRTAEDAASDRFAYKKSLLQDTEWRIVADGVRR
;
A
#
# COMPACT_ATOMS: atom_id res chain seq x y z
N GLN A 1 23.42 16.80 9.78
CA GLN A 1 22.63 15.93 8.91
C GLN A 1 21.20 16.28 9.22
N ASP A 2 20.57 17.07 8.34
CA ASP A 2 19.19 17.52 8.49
C ASP A 2 18.26 16.32 8.37
N ASP A 3 17.63 15.96 9.49
CA ASP A 3 16.65 14.90 9.62
C ASP A 3 15.30 15.45 9.13
N ASP A 4 15.21 15.70 7.82
CA ASP A 4 13.99 16.25 7.21
C ASP A 4 12.90 15.16 7.27
N PRO A 5 11.81 15.36 8.04
CA PRO A 5 10.80 14.33 8.28
C PRO A 5 10.04 13.93 7.01
N TYR A 6 10.18 14.71 5.94
CA TYR A 6 9.59 14.48 4.62
C TYR A 6 10.50 13.70 3.66
N THR A 7 11.70 13.29 4.09
CA THR A 7 12.57 12.46 3.26
C THR A 7 11.93 11.09 3.08
N ALA A 8 11.58 10.73 1.84
CA ALA A 8 10.99 9.43 1.51
C ALA A 8 11.79 8.29 2.17
N THR A 9 11.10 7.50 2.98
CA THR A 9 11.75 6.51 3.86
C THR A 9 12.03 5.19 3.15
N CYS A 10 11.28 4.91 2.08
CA CYS A 10 11.32 3.72 1.25
C CYS A 10 11.02 4.14 -0.20
N LYS A 11 11.82 3.73 -1.19
CA LYS A 11 11.63 4.03 -2.63
C LYS A 11 11.64 2.74 -3.45
N ASP A 12 11.36 2.81 -4.76
CA ASP A 12 11.47 1.70 -5.70
C ASP A 12 12.72 0.84 -5.46
N GLY A 13 12.52 -0.48 -5.38
CA GLY A 13 13.57 -1.46 -5.10
C GLY A 13 13.85 -1.70 -3.62
N CYS A 14 13.34 -0.88 -2.70
CA CYS A 14 13.41 -1.18 -1.27
C CYS A 14 12.58 -2.41 -0.93
N ARG A 15 13.04 -3.18 0.07
CA ARG A 15 12.33 -4.36 0.56
C ARG A 15 11.64 -4.07 1.88
N VAL A 16 10.35 -4.40 1.94
CA VAL A 16 9.51 -4.14 3.12
C VAL A 16 8.83 -5.42 3.61
N ASN A 17 8.69 -5.49 4.93
CA ASN A 17 7.78 -6.42 5.60
C ASN A 17 6.61 -5.59 6.09
N VAL A 18 5.43 -5.86 5.54
CA VAL A 18 4.22 -5.08 5.82
C VAL A 18 3.03 -5.98 6.04
N THR A 19 2.14 -5.57 6.93
CA THR A 19 0.81 -6.14 7.08
C THR A 19 -0.21 -5.12 6.58
N ILE A 20 -1.07 -5.54 5.65
CA ILE A 20 -1.99 -4.65 4.93
C ILE A 20 -3.43 -5.14 5.04
N GLU A 21 -4.37 -4.21 5.19
CA GLU A 21 -5.81 -4.45 5.09
C GLU A 21 -6.44 -3.41 4.16
N GLY A 22 -7.30 -3.87 3.25
CA GLY A 22 -8.04 -3.02 2.32
C GLY A 22 -9.54 -3.07 2.62
N ARG A 23 -10.15 -1.88 2.77
CA ARG A 23 -11.57 -1.69 3.02
C ARG A 23 -12.20 -0.79 1.97
N THR A 24 -13.44 -1.09 1.57
CA THR A 24 -14.24 -0.18 0.73
C THR A 24 -14.71 1.03 1.55
N ALA A 25 -15.22 2.07 0.88
CA ALA A 25 -15.85 3.21 1.54
C ALA A 25 -17.03 2.84 2.47
N SER A 26 -17.69 1.69 2.23
CA SER A 26 -18.75 1.17 3.11
C SER A 26 -18.22 0.42 4.33
N GLY A 27 -16.89 0.25 4.45
CA GLY A 27 -16.23 -0.47 5.54
C GLY A 27 -16.08 -1.98 5.31
N GLU A 28 -16.47 -2.50 4.15
CA GLU A 28 -16.31 -3.91 3.80
C GLU A 28 -14.83 -4.24 3.58
N VAL A 29 -14.32 -5.26 4.27
CA VAL A 29 -12.95 -5.75 4.10
C VAL A 29 -12.86 -6.60 2.84
N PHE A 30 -12.14 -6.14 1.82
CA PHE A 30 -11.92 -6.90 0.57
C PHE A 30 -10.52 -7.54 0.51
N LEU A 31 -9.56 -6.99 1.26
CA LEU A 31 -8.26 -7.61 1.49
C LEU A 31 -8.10 -7.69 3.02
N PRO A 32 -8.20 -8.88 3.62
CA PRO A 32 -8.00 -9.03 5.06
C PRO A 32 -6.54 -8.73 5.43
N ASN A 33 -6.25 -8.62 6.73
CA ASN A 33 -4.89 -8.47 7.25
C ASN A 33 -3.93 -9.51 6.64
N THR A 34 -3.21 -9.09 5.61
CA THR A 34 -2.35 -9.93 4.78
C THR A 34 -0.93 -9.43 4.96
N THR A 35 -0.04 -10.34 5.36
CA THR A 35 1.38 -10.03 5.56
C THR A 35 2.16 -10.32 4.30
N PHE A 36 2.86 -9.31 3.81
CA PHE A 36 3.83 -9.40 2.72
C PHE A 36 5.23 -9.34 3.34
N THR A 37 6.02 -10.37 3.07
CA THR A 37 7.41 -10.47 3.56
C THR A 37 8.37 -10.25 2.41
N ASP A 38 9.40 -9.43 2.63
CA ASP A 38 10.46 -9.13 1.67
C ASP A 38 9.93 -8.60 0.32
N MET A 39 8.82 -7.87 0.36
CA MET A 39 8.18 -7.31 -0.83
C MET A 39 9.02 -6.14 -1.37
N SER A 40 9.35 -6.19 -2.66
CA SER A 40 10.00 -5.07 -3.33
C SER A 40 8.97 -4.00 -3.68
N VAL A 41 9.17 -2.78 -3.18
CA VAL A 41 8.40 -1.60 -3.64
C VAL A 41 8.66 -1.38 -5.13
N GLY A 42 7.61 -1.08 -5.90
CA GLY A 42 7.64 -0.97 -7.36
C GLY A 42 7.43 -2.31 -8.09
N SER A 43 7.27 -3.43 -7.36
CA SER A 43 7.00 -4.74 -7.98
C SER A 43 5.56 -4.90 -8.47
N ARG A 44 4.68 -3.93 -8.16
CA ARG A 44 3.25 -3.94 -8.52
C ARG A 44 2.52 -5.19 -7.97
N GLN A 45 2.97 -5.68 -6.81
CA GLN A 45 2.25 -6.73 -6.06
C GLN A 45 1.01 -6.19 -5.36
N LEU A 46 0.95 -4.87 -5.21
CA LEU A 46 -0.22 -4.12 -4.77
C LEU A 46 -0.57 -3.06 -5.82
N PRO A 47 -1.76 -2.45 -5.73
CA PRO A 47 -2.08 -1.30 -6.57
C PRO A 47 -1.02 -0.21 -6.43
N GLN A 48 -0.68 0.47 -7.53
CA GLN A 48 0.42 1.43 -7.55
C GLN A 48 0.25 2.51 -6.48
N ALA A 49 -0.97 3.05 -6.35
CA ALA A 49 -1.28 4.07 -5.35
C ALA A 49 -1.09 3.61 -3.88
N VAL A 50 -1.15 2.30 -3.63
CA VAL A 50 -0.85 1.73 -2.31
C VAL A 50 0.66 1.60 -2.11
N GLU A 51 1.39 1.16 -3.14
CA GLU A 51 2.86 1.10 -3.10
C GLU A 51 3.49 2.48 -2.91
N ASP A 52 2.94 3.51 -3.57
CA ASP A 52 3.34 4.91 -3.39
C ASP A 52 3.19 5.36 -1.92
N GLY A 53 2.23 4.80 -1.20
CA GLY A 53 2.03 5.06 0.23
C GLY A 53 3.21 4.61 1.10
N PHE A 54 4.02 3.64 0.66
CA PHE A 54 5.17 3.15 1.43
C PHE A 54 6.29 4.18 1.57
N GLU A 55 6.35 5.21 0.73
CA GLU A 55 7.32 6.30 0.88
C GLU A 55 7.17 7.01 2.24
N LEU A 56 5.95 7.00 2.78
CA LEU A 56 5.56 7.66 4.03
C LEU A 56 5.70 6.77 5.27
N VAL A 57 5.94 5.46 5.09
CA VAL A 57 5.85 4.48 6.17
C VAL A 57 7.21 4.24 6.82
N ARG A 58 7.31 4.51 8.13
CA ARG A 58 8.48 4.12 8.94
C ARG A 58 8.24 2.78 9.64
N ARG A 59 9.34 2.12 10.00
CA ARG A 59 9.28 0.88 10.79
C ARG A 59 8.47 1.09 12.09
N GLY A 60 7.52 0.21 12.33
CA GLY A 60 6.63 0.22 13.50
C GLY A 60 5.46 1.19 13.41
N GLN A 61 5.31 1.92 12.29
CA GLN A 61 4.17 2.82 12.11
C GLN A 61 3.00 2.12 11.40
N GLU A 62 1.79 2.44 11.87
CA GLU A 62 0.55 2.24 11.12
C GLU A 62 0.26 3.51 10.32
N VAL A 63 0.01 3.35 9.03
CA VAL A 63 -0.46 4.41 8.14
C VAL A 63 -1.80 3.98 7.55
N ARG A 64 -2.73 4.93 7.48
CA ARG A 64 -4.01 4.76 6.78
C ARG A 64 -4.04 5.72 5.61
N ILE A 65 -4.25 5.18 4.42
CA ILE A 65 -4.37 5.98 3.20
C ILE A 65 -5.75 5.78 2.59
N LEU A 66 -6.34 6.86 2.12
CA LEU A 66 -7.54 6.83 1.30
C LEU A 66 -7.10 6.88 -0.17
N VAL A 67 -7.43 5.83 -0.91
CA VAL A 67 -7.14 5.72 -2.33
C VAL A 67 -8.43 5.87 -3.11
N GLN A 68 -8.52 6.95 -3.88
CA GLN A 68 -9.68 7.22 -4.74
C GLN A 68 -9.73 6.24 -5.92
N ALA A 69 -10.93 5.89 -6.38
CA ALA A 69 -11.13 4.99 -7.51
C ALA A 69 -10.36 5.40 -8.79
N SER A 70 -10.23 6.71 -9.00
CA SER A 70 -9.48 7.29 -10.13
C SER A 70 -7.99 6.96 -10.10
N ARG A 71 -7.42 6.69 -8.93
CA ARG A 71 -6.00 6.36 -8.73
C ARG A 71 -5.68 4.88 -8.94
N THR A 72 -6.71 4.03 -8.98
CA THR A 72 -6.60 2.57 -9.15
C THR A 72 -7.25 2.06 -10.43
N ALA A 73 -7.66 2.96 -11.35
CA ALA A 73 -8.38 2.58 -12.56
C ALA A 73 -7.62 1.58 -13.44
N GLU A 74 -6.30 1.74 -13.60
CA GLU A 74 -5.46 0.80 -14.36
C GLU A 74 -5.35 -0.56 -13.66
N ASP A 75 -5.15 -0.55 -12.34
CA ASP A 75 -5.06 -1.77 -11.53
C ASP A 75 -6.39 -2.53 -11.51
N ALA A 76 -7.52 -1.82 -11.47
CA ALA A 76 -8.87 -2.38 -11.53
C ALA A 76 -9.21 -2.97 -12.91
N ALA A 77 -8.69 -2.37 -13.98
CA ALA A 77 -8.81 -2.90 -15.34
C ALA A 77 -7.92 -4.13 -15.57
N SER A 78 -6.88 -4.32 -14.75
CA SER A 78 -6.01 -5.48 -14.81
C SER A 78 -6.66 -6.73 -14.19
N ASP A 79 -6.34 -7.91 -14.71
CA ASP A 79 -6.70 -9.20 -14.10
C ASP A 79 -5.72 -9.62 -12.98
N ARG A 80 -4.84 -8.73 -12.53
CA ARG A 80 -3.75 -9.06 -11.59
C ARG A 80 -4.22 -9.28 -10.17
N PHE A 81 -5.29 -8.60 -9.77
CA PHE A 81 -5.78 -8.59 -8.39
C PHE A 81 -7.14 -9.28 -8.29
N ALA A 82 -7.26 -10.27 -7.39
CA ALA A 82 -8.52 -10.96 -7.12
C ALA A 82 -9.63 -10.00 -6.66
N TYR A 83 -9.26 -8.90 -6.02
CA TYR A 83 -10.16 -7.85 -5.51
C TYR A 83 -10.33 -6.66 -6.45
N LYS A 84 -9.98 -6.78 -7.74
CA LYS A 84 -10.04 -5.66 -8.71
C LYS A 84 -11.38 -4.93 -8.76
N LYS A 85 -12.50 -5.62 -8.49
CA LYS A 85 -13.84 -5.01 -8.42
C LYS A 85 -13.96 -3.98 -7.29
N SER A 86 -13.30 -4.23 -6.16
CA SER A 86 -13.28 -3.31 -5.02
C SER A 86 -12.49 -2.04 -5.31
N LEU A 87 -11.56 -2.08 -6.27
CA LEU A 87 -10.76 -0.93 -6.70
C LEU A 87 -11.52 0.05 -7.62
N LEU A 88 -12.76 -0.28 -8.03
CA LEU A 88 -13.64 0.57 -8.83
C LEU A 88 -14.34 1.66 -8.00
N GLN A 89 -14.07 1.71 -6.71
CA GLN A 89 -14.61 2.67 -5.75
C GLN A 89 -13.48 3.14 -4.83
N ASP A 90 -13.76 4.16 -4.02
CA ASP A 90 -12.81 4.64 -3.04
C ASP A 90 -12.56 3.58 -1.96
N THR A 91 -11.28 3.40 -1.60
CA THR A 91 -10.83 2.37 -0.67
C THR A 91 -9.90 2.94 0.39
N GLU A 92 -10.09 2.53 1.63
CA GLU A 92 -9.14 2.78 2.73
C GLU A 92 -8.18 1.60 2.82
N TRP A 93 -6.89 1.91 2.95
CA TRP A 93 -5.84 0.92 3.14
C TRP A 93 -5.11 1.21 4.44
N ARG A 94 -5.09 0.21 5.32
CA ARG A 94 -4.29 0.21 6.54
C ARG A 94 -3.00 -0.53 6.26
N ILE A 95 -1.87 0.11 6.48
CA ILE A 95 -0.52 -0.41 6.23
C ILE A 95 0.25 -0.35 7.54
N VAL A 96 0.78 -1.48 7.99
CA VAL A 96 1.68 -1.56 9.14
C VAL A 96 3.02 -2.08 8.67
N ALA A 97 4.09 -1.30 8.80
CA ALA A 97 5.44 -1.78 8.45
C ALA A 97 6.16 -2.40 9.64
N ASP A 98 6.38 -3.71 9.56
CA ASP A 98 7.14 -4.46 10.55
C ASP A 98 8.67 -4.29 10.35
N GLY A 99 9.09 -4.04 9.10
CA GLY A 99 10.48 -3.79 8.74
C GLY A 99 10.65 -3.14 7.37
N VAL A 100 11.68 -2.29 7.24
CA VAL A 100 12.08 -1.65 5.99
C VAL A 100 13.59 -1.87 5.81
N ARG A 101 13.99 -2.38 4.65
CA ARG A 101 15.39 -2.62 4.26
C ARG A 101 15.64 -1.94 2.91
N ARG A 102 16.74 -1.19 2.83
CA ARG A 102 17.17 -0.46 1.62
C ARG A 102 18.30 -1.22 0.94
#